data_AF-F0RY44-F1
#
_entry.id   AF-F0RY44-F1
#
_cell.length_a   1.000
_cell.length_b   1.000
_cell.length_c   1.000
_cell.angle_alpha   90.00
_cell.angle_beta   90.00
_cell.angle_gamma   90.00
#
_symmetry.space_group_name_H-M   'P 1'
#
loop_
_entity.id
_entity.type
_entity.pdbx_description
1 polymer ?
#
loop_
_entity_poly.entity_id
_entity_poly.type
_entity_poly.pdbx_seq_one_letter_code
_entity_poly.pdbx_strand_id
1 'polypeptide(L)'
;MTVKERVKALFAKETYLRGDGSLDTKKLFKRTLVLMLFIFSLYFIGFQFYRRLGWDQNAVVQQFIADFGVMGVALYVFIVDLFVLPLSVDLMWPFVMGWHPLLAIVVMGTASVAGAFCAYLFGRLVGLIPIFKRWVLKQSGTHTEQIITKYGIWAIVISGLTPLPFSTICTVAGIVKLKVHHVLLSSLIRYVRMAIYYLIFAGLIVIG
;
A
#
# COMPACT_ATOMS: atom_id res chain seq x y z
N MET A 1 -22.30 -6.67 -23.60
CA MET A 1 -21.37 -6.95 -22.49
C MET A 1 -22.16 -6.97 -21.20
N THR A 2 -22.31 -8.16 -20.62
CA THR A 2 -23.15 -8.44 -19.45
C THR A 2 -22.41 -8.06 -18.15
N VAL A 3 -23.11 -7.71 -17.08
CA VAL A 3 -22.50 -7.29 -15.79
C VAL A 3 -21.51 -8.35 -15.26
N LYS A 4 -21.85 -9.64 -15.41
CA LYS A 4 -20.97 -10.77 -15.08
C LYS A 4 -19.64 -10.76 -15.84
N GLU A 5 -19.66 -10.40 -17.13
CA GLU A 5 -18.46 -10.34 -17.97
C GLU A 5 -17.56 -9.16 -17.58
N ARG A 6 -18.16 -8.01 -17.23
CA ARG A 6 -17.40 -6.85 -16.71
C ARG A 6 -16.71 -7.15 -15.39
N VAL A 7 -17.38 -7.85 -14.48
CA VAL A 7 -16.79 -8.28 -13.19
C VAL A 7 -15.67 -9.30 -13.43
N LYS A 8 -15.88 -10.28 -14.30
CA LYS A 8 -14.84 -11.28 -14.61
C LYS A 8 -13.62 -10.67 -15.30
N ALA A 9 -13.82 -9.68 -16.18
CA ALA A 9 -12.75 -8.93 -16.84
C ALA A 9 -11.98 -7.99 -15.90
N LEU A 10 -12.59 -7.53 -14.79
CA LEU A 10 -11.91 -6.76 -13.75
C LEU A 10 -10.91 -7.61 -12.95
N PHE A 11 -11.21 -8.90 -12.73
CA PHE A 11 -10.37 -9.84 -11.99
C PHE A 11 -9.46 -10.71 -12.87
N ALA A 12 -9.57 -10.64 -14.20
CA ALA A 12 -8.66 -11.32 -15.11
C ALA A 12 -7.25 -10.72 -15.02
N LYS A 13 -6.21 -11.58 -14.98
CA LYS A 13 -4.78 -11.23 -15.11
C LYS A 13 -4.52 -10.66 -16.51
N GLU A 14 -5.02 -9.47 -16.81
CA GLU A 14 -4.68 -8.77 -18.03
C GLU A 14 -3.39 -7.97 -17.86
N THR A 15 -2.51 -8.15 -18.82
CA THR A 15 -1.25 -7.44 -19.01
C THR A 15 -1.49 -5.92 -19.01
N TYR A 16 -0.89 -5.20 -18.04
CA TYR A 16 -0.89 -3.73 -17.99
C TYR A 16 0.11 -3.08 -18.96
N LEU A 17 0.89 -3.92 -19.65
CA LEU A 17 1.82 -3.53 -20.70
C LEU A 17 1.10 -3.68 -22.04
N ARG A 18 1.23 -2.66 -22.88
CA ARG A 18 0.89 -2.76 -24.31
C ARG A 18 1.93 -3.66 -25.00
N GLY A 19 1.62 -4.12 -26.22
CA GLY A 19 2.51 -4.98 -27.01
C GLY A 19 3.90 -4.39 -27.31
N ASP A 20 4.10 -3.09 -27.07
CA ASP A 20 5.36 -2.35 -27.18
C ASP A 20 6.14 -2.23 -25.84
N GLY A 21 5.64 -2.84 -24.77
CA GLY A 21 6.22 -2.72 -23.42
C GLY A 21 6.01 -1.35 -22.77
N SER A 22 5.10 -0.52 -23.27
CA SER A 22 4.66 0.72 -22.59
C SER A 22 3.52 0.41 -21.61
N LEU A 23 3.52 1.08 -20.45
CA LEU A 23 2.42 0.99 -19.48
C LEU A 23 1.17 1.64 -20.08
N ASP A 24 0.03 0.94 -20.08
CA ASP A 24 -1.26 1.56 -20.40
C ASP A 24 -1.73 2.41 -19.20
N THR A 25 -1.18 3.62 -19.11
CA THR A 25 -1.37 4.54 -17.99
C THR A 25 -2.83 4.92 -17.78
N LYS A 26 -3.63 5.03 -18.84
CA LYS A 26 -5.08 5.33 -18.75
C LYS A 26 -5.85 4.17 -18.12
N LYS A 27 -5.56 2.93 -18.52
CA LYS A 27 -6.21 1.73 -17.98
C LYS A 27 -5.79 1.48 -16.53
N LEU A 28 -4.49 1.63 -16.23
CA LEU A 28 -3.95 1.54 -14.87
C LEU A 28 -4.60 2.59 -13.96
N PHE A 29 -4.57 3.86 -14.36
CA PHE A 29 -5.14 4.97 -13.58
C PHE A 29 -6.62 4.75 -13.29
N LYS A 30 -7.43 4.38 -14.30
CA LYS A 30 -8.86 4.12 -14.10
C LYS A 30 -9.12 2.96 -13.14
N ARG A 31 -8.39 1.85 -13.26
CA ARG A 31 -8.55 0.70 -12.34
C ARG A 31 -8.09 1.04 -10.94
N THR A 32 -6.94 1.70 -10.80
CA THR A 32 -6.43 2.19 -9.53
C THR A 32 -7.42 3.15 -8.86
N LEU A 33 -7.98 4.11 -9.60
CA LEU A 33 -8.98 5.05 -9.09
C LEU A 33 -10.26 4.32 -8.63
N VAL A 34 -10.75 3.36 -9.42
CA VAL A 34 -11.95 2.57 -9.05
C VAL A 34 -11.69 1.71 -7.80
N LEU A 35 -10.54 1.04 -7.72
CA LEU A 35 -10.14 0.28 -6.53
C LEU A 35 -10.00 1.18 -5.30
N MET A 36 -9.40 2.36 -5.47
CA MET A 36 -9.25 3.35 -4.41
C MET A 36 -10.64 3.80 -3.92
N LEU A 37 -11.54 4.20 -4.81
CA LEU A 37 -12.91 4.58 -4.46
C LEU A 37 -13.67 3.43 -3.78
N PHE A 38 -13.49 2.19 -4.25
CA PHE A 38 -14.10 1.00 -3.65
C PHE A 38 -13.60 0.75 -2.23
N ILE A 39 -12.29 0.82 -2.00
CA ILE A 39 -11.69 0.66 -0.67
C ILE A 39 -12.16 1.79 0.25
N PHE A 40 -12.16 3.05 -0.22
CA PHE A 40 -12.65 4.19 0.57
C PHE A 40 -14.12 4.07 0.93
N SER A 41 -14.97 3.58 0.01
CA SER A 41 -16.39 3.38 0.31
C SER A 41 -16.61 2.26 1.33
N LEU A 42 -15.84 1.15 1.26
CA LEU A 42 -15.87 0.13 2.33
C LEU A 42 -15.44 0.70 3.68
N TYR A 43 -14.38 1.51 3.74
CA TYR A 43 -13.96 2.18 4.97
C TYR A 43 -15.04 3.13 5.51
N PHE A 44 -15.65 3.92 4.64
CA PHE A 44 -16.73 4.84 5.03
C PHE A 44 -17.93 4.08 5.61
N ILE A 45 -18.36 2.99 4.96
CA ILE A 45 -19.44 2.14 5.46
C ILE A 45 -19.06 1.51 6.81
N GLY A 46 -17.85 0.96 6.91
CA GLY A 46 -17.34 0.36 8.16
C GLY A 46 -17.29 1.39 9.30
N PHE A 47 -16.86 2.61 9.01
CA PHE A 47 -16.82 3.71 9.98
C PHE A 47 -18.22 4.15 10.42
N GLN A 48 -19.16 4.28 9.50
CA GLN A 48 -20.57 4.58 9.82
C GLN A 48 -21.18 3.47 10.69
N PHE A 49 -20.89 2.21 10.39
CA PHE A 49 -21.35 1.08 11.18
C PHE A 49 -20.73 1.08 12.58
N TYR A 50 -19.42 1.35 12.69
CA TYR A 50 -18.70 1.50 13.95
C TYR A 50 -19.33 2.59 14.84
N ARG A 51 -19.65 3.77 14.28
CA ARG A 51 -20.34 4.85 15.00
C ARG A 51 -21.76 4.46 15.41
N ARG A 52 -22.51 3.76 14.55
CA ARG A 52 -23.89 3.35 14.84
C ARG A 52 -24.00 2.27 15.91
N LEU A 53 -22.98 1.42 16.05
CA LEU A 53 -22.91 0.36 17.06
C LEU A 53 -22.51 0.86 18.46
N GLY A 54 -22.17 2.14 18.61
CA GLY A 54 -21.69 2.69 19.88
C GLY A 54 -20.34 2.10 20.33
N TRP A 55 -19.57 1.51 19.40
CA TRP A 55 -18.28 0.89 19.73
C TRP A 55 -17.20 1.91 20.09
N ASP A 56 -17.44 3.19 19.81
CA ASP A 56 -16.66 4.33 20.30
C ASP A 56 -16.75 4.49 21.82
N GLN A 57 -17.87 4.09 22.44
CA GLN A 57 -18.11 4.22 23.88
C GLN A 57 -17.74 2.95 24.68
N ASN A 58 -17.38 1.86 24.01
CA ASN A 58 -17.01 0.61 24.67
C ASN A 58 -15.63 0.72 25.34
N ALA A 59 -15.59 0.57 26.67
CA ALA A 59 -14.37 0.66 27.47
C ALA A 59 -13.27 -0.32 27.03
N VAL A 60 -13.65 -1.55 26.66
CA VAL A 60 -12.71 -2.58 26.16
C VAL A 60 -12.05 -2.15 24.85
N VAL A 61 -12.81 -1.51 23.96
CA VAL A 61 -12.30 -1.02 22.67
C VAL A 61 -11.37 0.16 22.90
N GLN A 62 -11.71 1.08 23.81
CA GLN A 62 -10.84 2.21 24.14
C GLN A 62 -9.54 1.77 24.82
N GLN A 63 -9.60 0.80 25.74
CA GLN A 63 -8.40 0.21 26.34
C GLN A 63 -7.54 -0.47 25.29
N PHE A 64 -8.13 -1.26 24.39
CA PHE A 64 -7.39 -1.87 23.29
C PHE A 64 -6.71 -0.83 22.40
N ILE A 65 -7.39 0.26 22.03
CA ILE A 65 -6.80 1.34 21.23
C ILE A 65 -5.65 2.02 21.98
N ALA A 66 -5.81 2.26 23.28
CA ALA A 66 -4.78 2.86 24.12
C ALA A 66 -3.54 1.96 24.27
N ASP A 67 -3.76 0.66 24.51
CA ASP A 67 -2.70 -0.35 24.65
C ASP A 67 -1.99 -0.62 23.32
N PHE A 68 -2.74 -0.65 22.22
CA PHE A 68 -2.18 -0.77 20.88
C PHE A 68 -1.33 0.46 20.57
N GLY A 69 -1.85 1.65 20.83
CA GLY A 69 -1.11 2.91 20.88
C GLY A 69 -0.23 3.19 19.65
N VAL A 70 0.81 4.00 19.87
CA VAL A 70 1.75 4.40 18.82
C VAL A 70 2.58 3.22 18.31
N MET A 71 3.00 2.34 19.22
CA MET A 71 3.87 1.22 18.89
C MET A 71 3.15 0.12 18.09
N GLY A 72 1.91 -0.20 18.43
CA GLY A 72 1.11 -1.21 17.71
C GLY A 72 0.82 -0.79 16.28
N VAL A 73 0.46 0.49 16.07
CA VAL A 73 0.27 1.04 14.71
C VAL A 73 1.59 1.00 13.93
N ALA A 74 2.70 1.43 14.54
CA ALA A 74 4.00 1.38 13.89
C ALA A 74 4.39 -0.05 13.50
N LEU A 75 4.20 -1.01 14.42
CA LEU A 75 4.53 -2.42 14.19
C LEU A 75 3.65 -3.03 13.10
N TYR A 76 2.34 -2.76 13.12
CA TYR A 76 1.43 -3.21 12.08
C TYR A 76 1.86 -2.70 10.70
N VAL A 77 2.08 -1.39 10.57
CA VAL A 77 2.49 -0.77 9.31
C VAL A 77 3.83 -1.34 8.84
N PHE A 78 4.78 -1.51 9.76
CA PHE A 78 6.08 -2.11 9.47
C PHE A 78 5.94 -3.54 8.95
N ILE A 79 5.17 -4.41 9.61
CA ILE A 79 4.96 -5.81 9.21
C ILE A 79 4.26 -5.89 7.86
N VAL A 80 3.22 -5.08 7.65
CA VAL A 80 2.46 -5.06 6.40
C VAL A 80 3.31 -4.61 5.22
N ASP A 81 4.21 -3.63 5.41
CA ASP A 81 5.10 -3.18 4.34
C ASP A 81 6.40 -4.00 4.23
N LEU A 82 6.76 -4.76 5.26
CA LEU A 82 7.86 -5.72 5.23
C LEU A 82 7.49 -6.96 4.39
N PHE A 83 6.29 -7.49 4.62
CA PHE A 83 5.83 -8.71 3.97
C PHE A 83 4.90 -8.40 2.79
N VAL A 84 4.83 -9.31 1.82
CA VAL A 84 3.85 -9.23 0.73
C VAL A 84 2.51 -9.78 1.22
N LEU A 85 1.87 -9.05 2.13
CA LEU A 85 0.55 -9.39 2.67
C LEU A 85 -0.55 -8.72 1.86
N PRO A 86 -1.74 -9.34 1.73
CA PRO A 86 -2.92 -8.70 1.12
C PRO A 86 -3.58 -7.65 2.04
N LEU A 87 -2.87 -7.21 3.08
CA LEU A 87 -3.31 -6.19 4.02
C LEU A 87 -2.79 -4.83 3.56
N SER A 88 -3.55 -3.78 3.84
CA SER A 88 -3.11 -2.41 3.58
C SER A 88 -2.86 -1.66 4.88
N VAL A 89 -1.84 -0.80 4.86
CA VAL A 89 -1.56 0.17 5.93
C VAL A 89 -2.74 1.09 6.23
N ASP A 90 -3.68 1.17 5.28
CA ASP A 90 -4.86 2.03 5.37
C ASP A 90 -5.87 1.55 6.42
N LEU A 91 -5.75 0.29 6.90
CA LEU A 91 -6.59 -0.21 7.99
C LEU A 91 -6.34 0.52 9.32
N MET A 92 -5.20 1.18 9.47
CA MET A 92 -4.84 1.85 10.71
C MET A 92 -5.43 3.26 10.83
N TRP A 93 -6.01 3.82 9.76
CA TRP A 93 -6.58 5.18 9.80
C TRP A 93 -7.55 5.43 10.96
N PRO A 94 -8.55 4.56 11.22
CA PRO A 94 -9.47 4.74 12.34
C PRO A 94 -8.79 4.84 13.71
N PHE A 95 -7.65 4.17 13.89
CA PHE A 95 -6.91 4.14 15.15
C PHE A 95 -6.05 5.39 15.37
N VAL A 96 -5.68 6.10 14.29
CA VAL A 96 -4.82 7.29 14.35
C VAL A 96 -5.59 8.60 14.16
N MET A 97 -6.89 8.57 13.86
CA MET A 97 -7.69 9.80 13.65
C MET A 97 -7.74 10.69 14.89
N GLY A 98 -7.66 10.12 16.09
CA GLY A 98 -7.62 10.87 17.34
C GLY A 98 -6.24 11.47 17.68
N TRP A 99 -5.20 11.18 16.89
CA TRP A 99 -3.85 11.67 17.14
C TRP A 99 -3.58 13.01 16.46
N HIS A 100 -2.54 13.69 16.93
CA HIS A 100 -2.03 14.88 16.26
C HIS A 100 -1.62 14.53 14.81
N PRO A 101 -2.04 15.29 13.78
CA PRO A 101 -1.79 14.98 12.37
C PRO A 101 -0.34 14.62 12.05
N LEU A 102 0.60 15.44 12.55
CA LEU A 102 2.03 15.22 12.34
C LEU A 102 2.51 13.91 12.96
N LEU A 103 1.98 13.51 14.13
CA LEU A 103 2.35 12.27 14.78
C LEU A 103 1.92 11.07 13.92
N ALA A 104 0.67 11.06 13.44
CA ALA A 104 0.16 9.99 12.60
C ALA A 104 0.97 9.85 11.29
N ILE A 105 1.23 10.97 10.61
CA ILE A 105 1.98 10.97 9.34
C ILE A 105 3.42 10.51 9.56
N VAL A 106 4.10 11.00 10.60
CA VAL A 106 5.49 10.64 10.89
C VAL A 106 5.58 9.18 11.30
N VAL A 107 4.74 8.70 12.21
CA VAL A 107 4.79 7.31 12.71
C VAL A 107 4.46 6.32 11.59
N MET A 108 3.34 6.51 10.89
CA MET A 108 2.97 5.61 9.80
C MET A 108 3.95 5.71 8.62
N GLY A 109 4.40 6.92 8.28
CA GLY A 109 5.37 7.13 7.21
C GLY A 109 6.72 6.49 7.51
N THR A 110 7.28 6.71 8.71
CA THR A 110 8.56 6.13 9.13
C THR A 110 8.50 4.60 9.20
N ALA A 111 7.48 4.05 9.86
CA ALA A 111 7.27 2.60 9.95
C ALA A 111 7.15 1.97 8.56
N SER A 112 6.43 2.63 7.66
CA SER A 112 6.25 2.19 6.29
C SER A 112 7.55 2.18 5.49
N VAL A 113 8.31 3.29 5.55
CA VAL A 113 9.61 3.40 4.86
C VAL A 113 10.59 2.37 5.40
N ALA A 114 10.61 2.15 6.72
CA ALA A 114 11.44 1.13 7.36
C ALA A 114 11.04 -0.28 6.89
N GLY A 115 9.74 -0.61 6.90
CA GLY A 115 9.22 -1.90 6.44
C GLY A 115 9.58 -2.17 4.97
N ALA A 116 9.32 -1.19 4.11
CA ALA A 116 9.65 -1.28 2.69
C ALA A 116 11.15 -1.39 2.41
N PHE A 117 11.98 -0.70 3.21
CA PHE A 117 13.44 -0.81 3.12
C PHE A 117 13.91 -2.22 3.52
N CYS A 118 13.37 -2.78 4.60
CA CYS A 118 13.63 -4.15 5.00
C CYS A 118 13.13 -5.15 3.93
N ALA A 119 11.99 -4.92 3.29
CA ALA A 119 11.49 -5.72 2.16
C ALA A 119 12.46 -5.68 0.97
N TYR A 120 13.04 -4.51 0.67
CA TYR A 120 14.09 -4.37 -0.35
C TYR A 120 15.35 -5.17 0.00
N LEU A 121 15.82 -5.12 1.25
CA LEU A 121 16.96 -5.91 1.70
C LEU A 121 16.67 -7.40 1.61
N PHE A 122 15.47 -7.82 2.03
CA PHE A 122 15.00 -9.19 1.90
C PHE A 122 14.98 -9.64 0.43
N GLY A 123 14.46 -8.82 -0.47
CA GLY A 123 14.48 -9.07 -1.90
C GLY A 123 15.90 -9.22 -2.47
N ARG A 124 16.85 -8.43 -1.97
CA ARG A 124 18.27 -8.52 -2.37
C ARG A 124 18.90 -9.84 -1.92
N LEU A 125 18.59 -10.31 -0.71
CA LEU A 125 19.05 -11.60 -0.19
C LEU A 125 18.42 -12.76 -0.97
N VAL A 126 17.09 -12.73 -1.15
CA VAL A 126 16.33 -13.73 -1.90
C VAL A 126 16.80 -13.81 -3.37
N GLY A 127 17.16 -12.67 -3.96
CA GLY A 127 17.68 -12.58 -5.32
C GLY A 127 19.00 -13.32 -5.55
N LEU A 128 19.76 -13.63 -4.50
CA LEU A 128 20.98 -14.44 -4.58
C LEU A 128 20.67 -15.93 -4.81
N ILE A 129 19.50 -16.41 -4.37
CA ILE A 129 19.11 -17.81 -4.48
C ILE A 129 18.20 -17.98 -5.71
N PRO A 130 18.65 -18.67 -6.77
CA PRO A 130 17.92 -18.71 -8.05
C PRO A 130 16.53 -19.36 -7.95
N ILE A 131 16.32 -20.28 -7.02
CA ILE A 131 15.04 -20.94 -6.77
C ILE A 131 14.02 -19.94 -6.22
N PHE A 132 14.36 -19.23 -5.14
CA PHE A 132 13.47 -18.24 -4.54
C PHE A 132 13.28 -17.02 -5.44
N LYS A 133 14.32 -16.59 -6.16
CA LYS A 133 14.20 -15.55 -7.20
C LYS A 133 13.11 -15.89 -8.22
N ARG A 134 13.14 -17.10 -8.79
CA ARG A 134 12.11 -17.53 -9.76
C ARG A 134 10.72 -17.59 -9.14
N TRP A 135 10.61 -18.04 -7.89
CA TRP A 135 9.34 -18.11 -7.18
C TRP A 135 8.73 -16.72 -6.92
N VAL A 136 9.52 -15.78 -6.38
CA VAL A 136 9.06 -14.41 -6.13
C VAL A 136 8.71 -13.68 -7.43
N LEU A 137 9.50 -13.86 -8.50
CA LEU A 137 9.19 -13.26 -9.80
C LEU A 137 7.93 -13.87 -10.43
N LYS A 138 7.71 -15.18 -10.27
CA LYS A 138 6.47 -15.84 -10.71
C LYS A 138 5.24 -15.31 -9.96
N GLN A 139 5.38 -15.08 -8.65
CA GLN A 139 4.30 -14.56 -7.80
C GLN A 139 4.03 -13.06 -8.04
N SER A 140 5.09 -12.27 -8.18
CA SER A 140 5.02 -10.82 -8.42
C SER A 140 4.62 -10.47 -9.86
N GLY A 141 4.67 -11.46 -10.77
CA GLY A 141 4.44 -11.30 -12.20
C GLY A 141 5.68 -10.74 -12.92
N THR A 142 5.99 -11.31 -14.09
CA THR A 142 7.08 -10.88 -14.99
C THR A 142 7.03 -9.40 -15.37
N HIS A 143 5.86 -8.77 -15.24
CA HIS A 143 5.61 -7.37 -15.53
C HIS A 143 6.28 -6.44 -14.52
N THR A 144 6.30 -6.82 -13.24
CA THR A 144 6.86 -6.00 -12.16
C THR A 144 8.37 -5.84 -12.34
N GLU A 145 9.05 -6.90 -12.76
CA GLU A 145 10.47 -6.86 -13.12
C GLU A 145 10.72 -5.90 -14.29
N GLN A 146 9.99 -6.04 -15.40
CA GLN A 146 10.15 -5.17 -16.57
C GLN A 146 9.87 -3.69 -16.24
N ILE A 147 8.86 -3.41 -15.42
CA ILE A 147 8.53 -2.05 -14.99
C ILE A 147 9.67 -1.47 -14.16
N ILE A 148 10.22 -2.22 -13.20
CA ILE A 148 11.32 -1.71 -12.36
C ILE A 148 12.60 -1.56 -13.17
N THR A 149 12.92 -2.49 -14.08
CA THR A 149 14.09 -2.38 -14.96
C THR A 149 13.99 -1.17 -15.90
N LYS A 150 12.79 -0.86 -16.41
CA LYS A 150 12.57 0.25 -17.36
C LYS A 150 12.42 1.62 -16.67
N TYR A 151 11.73 1.69 -15.54
CA TYR A 151 11.35 2.95 -14.90
C TYR A 151 12.13 3.23 -13.60
N GLY A 152 12.83 2.24 -13.02
CA GLY A 152 13.70 2.42 -11.85
C GLY A 152 13.01 3.11 -10.68
N ILE A 153 13.45 4.33 -10.35
CA ILE A 153 12.88 5.16 -9.28
C ILE A 153 11.39 5.40 -9.50
N TRP A 154 10.97 5.71 -10.72
CA TRP A 154 9.60 6.08 -11.03
C TRP A 154 8.62 4.94 -10.81
N ALA A 155 9.06 3.68 -10.98
CA ALA A 155 8.23 2.52 -10.66
C ALA A 155 7.83 2.49 -9.17
N ILE A 156 8.78 2.81 -8.29
CA ILE A 156 8.57 2.82 -6.85
C ILE A 156 7.74 4.03 -6.43
N VAL A 157 7.97 5.21 -7.03
CA VAL A 157 7.18 6.42 -6.75
C VAL A 157 5.71 6.22 -7.13
N ILE A 158 5.45 5.69 -8.33
CA ILE A 158 4.08 5.42 -8.80
C ILE A 158 3.42 4.39 -7.88
N SER A 159 4.14 3.32 -7.56
CA SER A 159 3.66 2.29 -6.62
C SER A 159 3.28 2.89 -5.26
N GLY A 160 4.14 3.73 -4.69
CA GLY A 160 3.96 4.32 -3.37
C GLY A 160 2.82 5.31 -3.29
N LEU A 161 2.39 5.91 -4.41
CA LEU A 161 1.18 6.74 -4.51
C LEU A 161 -0.08 5.92 -4.75
N THR A 162 0.03 4.84 -5.51
CA THR A 162 -1.10 3.95 -5.83
C THR A 162 -1.42 3.00 -4.66
N PRO A 163 -2.62 2.43 -4.56
CA PRO A 163 -2.94 1.34 -3.64
C PRO A 163 -2.38 -0.01 -4.14
N LEU A 164 -1.32 0.01 -4.94
CA LEU A 164 -0.61 -1.21 -5.35
C LEU A 164 0.23 -1.71 -4.18
N PRO A 165 0.53 -3.02 -4.11
CA PRO A 165 1.33 -3.59 -3.04
C PRO A 165 2.76 -3.06 -3.11
N PHE A 166 3.03 -2.02 -2.31
CA PHE A 166 4.30 -1.32 -2.27
C PHE A 166 5.46 -2.24 -1.85
N SER A 167 5.20 -3.15 -0.91
CA SER A 167 6.15 -4.17 -0.44
C SER A 167 6.60 -5.11 -1.56
N THR A 168 5.71 -5.50 -2.47
CA THR A 168 6.07 -6.32 -3.64
C THR A 168 7.05 -5.59 -4.55
N ILE A 169 6.78 -4.32 -4.85
CA ILE A 169 7.63 -3.53 -5.74
C ILE A 169 9.00 -3.26 -5.10
N CYS A 170 9.06 -3.00 -3.80
CA CYS A 170 10.33 -2.87 -3.08
C CYS A 170 11.13 -4.18 -3.03
N THR A 171 10.45 -5.31 -2.82
CA THR A 171 11.09 -6.64 -2.85
C THR A 171 11.68 -6.96 -4.22
N VAL A 172 10.91 -6.74 -5.30
CA VAL A 172 11.42 -6.94 -6.67
C VAL A 172 12.54 -5.95 -6.99
N ALA A 173 12.48 -4.71 -6.51
CA ALA A 173 13.57 -3.74 -6.63
C ALA A 173 14.88 -4.23 -5.98
N GLY A 174 14.78 -4.97 -4.87
CA GLY A 174 15.89 -5.68 -4.25
C GLY A 174 16.47 -6.79 -5.12
N ILE A 175 15.59 -7.62 -5.70
CA ILE A 175 15.97 -8.74 -6.58
C ILE A 175 16.72 -8.24 -7.83
N VAL A 176 16.27 -7.15 -8.44
CA VAL A 176 16.92 -6.54 -9.62
C VAL A 176 18.13 -5.66 -9.25
N LYS A 177 18.49 -5.62 -7.96
CA LYS A 177 19.65 -4.87 -7.44
C LYS A 177 19.60 -3.37 -7.77
N LEU A 178 18.42 -2.75 -7.67
CA LEU A 178 18.30 -1.29 -7.79
C LEU A 178 19.14 -0.61 -6.70
N LYS A 179 19.71 0.56 -7.00
CA LYS A 179 20.57 1.28 -6.04
C LYS A 179 19.78 1.67 -4.78
N VAL A 180 20.37 1.45 -3.60
CA VAL A 180 19.74 1.68 -2.29
C VAL A 180 19.14 3.09 -2.17
N HIS A 181 19.87 4.12 -2.60
CA HIS A 181 19.39 5.50 -2.54
C HIS A 181 18.17 5.77 -3.44
N HIS A 182 18.04 5.05 -4.57
CA HIS A 182 16.84 5.15 -5.41
C HIS A 182 15.59 4.69 -4.64
N VAL A 183 15.72 3.59 -3.88
CA VAL A 183 14.63 3.01 -3.08
C VAL A 183 14.29 3.88 -1.88
N LEU A 184 15.30 4.39 -1.16
CA LEU A 184 15.06 5.28 -0.02
C LEU A 184 14.37 6.58 -0.44
N LEU A 185 14.87 7.26 -1.48
CA LEU A 185 14.29 8.51 -1.98
C LEU A 185 12.86 8.31 -2.48
N SER A 186 12.61 7.24 -3.23
CA SER A 186 11.26 6.94 -3.72
C SER A 186 10.31 6.54 -2.60
N SER A 187 10.77 5.84 -1.57
CA SER A 187 9.96 5.49 -0.40
C SER A 187 9.48 6.70 0.38
N LEU A 188 10.16 7.85 0.31
CA LEU A 188 9.69 9.09 0.95
C LEU A 188 8.33 9.56 0.41
N ILE A 189 7.93 9.14 -0.79
CA ILE A 189 6.59 9.44 -1.31
C ILE A 189 5.47 8.94 -0.39
N ARG A 190 5.77 7.95 0.46
CA ARG A 190 4.83 7.41 1.44
C ARG A 190 4.34 8.46 2.41
N TYR A 191 5.20 9.40 2.85
CA TYR A 191 4.77 10.51 3.70
C TYR A 191 3.73 11.39 3.00
N VAL A 192 3.91 11.64 1.69
CA VAL A 192 2.95 12.40 0.88
C VAL A 192 1.62 11.66 0.80
N ARG A 193 1.63 10.35 0.56
CA ARG A 193 0.40 9.53 0.57
C ARG A 193 -0.30 9.58 1.93
N MET A 194 0.43 9.46 3.04
CA MET A 194 -0.16 9.56 4.38
C MET A 194 -0.76 10.94 4.64
N ALA A 195 -0.10 12.01 4.22
CA ALA A 195 -0.65 13.36 4.33
C ALA A 195 -1.95 13.53 3.53
N ILE A 196 -2.00 13.04 2.28
CA ILE A 196 -3.20 13.09 1.44
C ILE A 196 -4.35 12.33 2.09
N TYR A 197 -4.09 11.11 2.58
CA TYR A 197 -5.12 10.29 3.21
C TYR A 197 -5.63 10.91 4.52
N TYR A 198 -4.73 11.44 5.34
CA TYR A 198 -5.13 12.19 6.53
C TYR A 198 -6.07 13.35 6.17
N LEU A 199 -5.73 14.16 5.16
CA LEU A 199 -6.57 15.28 4.72
C LEU A 199 -7.95 14.82 4.23
N ILE A 200 -8.01 13.71 3.50
CA ILE A 200 -9.29 13.12 3.03
C ILE A 200 -10.14 12.70 4.22
N PHE A 201 -9.58 11.94 5.18
CA PHE A 201 -10.33 11.47 6.33
C PHE A 201 -10.71 12.61 7.29
N ALA A 202 -9.83 13.58 7.51
CA ALA A 202 -10.12 14.77 8.31
C ALA A 202 -11.24 15.59 7.68
N GLY A 203 -11.21 15.81 6.36
CA GLY A 203 -12.28 16.48 5.63
C GLY A 203 -13.61 15.73 5.69
N LEU A 204 -13.58 14.39 5.65
CA LEU A 204 -14.76 13.53 5.80
C LEU A 204 -15.42 13.65 7.18
N ILE A 205 -14.64 13.81 8.25
CA ILE A 205 -15.15 14.01 9.62
C ILE A 205 -15.79 15.39 9.78
N VAL A 206 -15.24 16.43 9.14
CA VAL A 206 -15.80 17.79 9.20
C VAL A 206 -17.16 17.87 8.47
N ILE A 207 -17.37 17.03 7.45
CA ILE A 207 -18.58 17.03 6.63
C ILE A 207 -19.68 16.10 7.20
N GLY A 208 -19.35 15.15 8.09
CA GLY A 208 -20.26 14.06 8.53
C GLY A 208 -20.48 13.96 10.03
#